data_AF-A0A1F8S9B4-F1
#
_entry.id   AF-A0A1F8S9B4-F1
#
_cell.length_a   1.000
_cell.length_b   1.000
_cell.length_c   1.000
_cell.angle_alpha   90.00
_cell.angle_beta   90.00
_cell.angle_gamma   90.00
#
_symmetry.space_group_name_H-M   'P 1'
#
loop_
_entity.id
_entity.type
_entity.pdbx_description
1 polymer ?
#
loop_
_entity_poly.entity_id
_entity_poly.type
_entity_poly.pdbx_seq_one_letter_code
_entity_poly.pdbx_strand_id
1 'polypeptide(L)'
;MISVIAGRVTEAGGRVRTLSTVRRVAASGIDPDDRPVAELELEVEDADEHALIAALDGLPGVLALRLTRPLGKVFGKRVIVVGGGAQVAQVALGAVSEADRHNLRGERISVDTIPLVGEDAIAAAVRAVADLPRARLLVLAGSIMGGEISRAAEELRAVGIPIIALNMVGSITKHVDLVVSDPVQAGTMAVMAVADTATFDLARQRGRRY
;
A
#
# COMPACT_ATOMS: atom_id res chain seq x y z
N MET A 1 5.28 -24.33 11.64
CA MET A 1 6.42 -23.45 11.30
C MET A 1 6.21 -22.02 11.80
N ILE A 2 5.17 -21.31 11.34
CA ILE A 2 4.91 -19.91 11.73
C ILE A 2 4.87 -19.71 13.25
N SER A 3 4.18 -20.61 13.99
CA SER A 3 4.14 -20.56 15.46
C SER A 3 5.51 -20.70 16.13
N VAL A 4 6.39 -21.52 15.55
CA VAL A 4 7.76 -21.73 16.05
C VAL A 4 8.59 -20.48 15.82
N ILE A 5 8.52 -19.89 14.62
CA ILE A 5 9.21 -18.64 14.29
C ILE A 5 8.77 -17.53 15.24
N ALA A 6 7.46 -17.35 15.44
CA ALA A 6 6.93 -16.35 16.36
C ALA A 6 7.41 -16.59 17.81
N GLY A 7 7.42 -17.84 18.27
CA GLY A 7 7.95 -18.20 19.60
C GLY A 7 9.42 -17.83 19.77
N ARG A 8 10.27 -18.16 18.79
CA ARG A 8 11.71 -17.81 18.81
C ARG A 8 11.95 -16.32 18.82
N VAL A 9 11.16 -15.55 18.08
CA VAL A 9 11.23 -14.09 18.09
C VAL A 9 10.95 -13.56 19.51
N THR A 10 9.93 -14.09 20.18
CA THR A 10 9.59 -13.71 21.56
C THR A 10 10.65 -14.14 22.57
N GLU A 11 11.23 -15.34 22.44
CA GLU A 11 12.35 -15.80 23.27
C GLU A 11 13.58 -14.89 23.14
N ALA A 12 13.81 -14.33 21.94
CA ALA A 12 14.86 -13.35 21.68
C ALA A 12 14.50 -11.92 22.15
N GLY A 13 13.36 -11.74 22.84
CA GLY A 13 12.89 -10.46 23.35
C GLY A 13 12.14 -9.60 22.32
N GLY A 14 11.97 -10.09 21.10
CA GLY A 14 11.31 -9.38 20.01
C GLY A 14 9.79 -9.51 20.00
N ARG A 15 9.12 -8.52 19.42
CA ARG A 15 7.69 -8.58 19.09
C ARG A 15 7.50 -8.58 17.58
N VAL A 16 6.76 -9.56 17.07
CA VAL A 16 6.39 -9.59 15.65
C VAL A 16 5.41 -8.47 15.36
N ARG A 17 5.82 -7.53 14.49
CA ARG A 17 4.97 -6.44 14.00
C ARG A 17 4.17 -6.88 12.78
N THR A 18 4.85 -7.53 11.84
CA THR A 18 4.26 -7.98 10.57
C THR A 18 4.82 -9.36 10.25
N LEU A 19 3.96 -10.27 9.80
CA LEU A 19 4.37 -11.54 9.19
C LEU A 19 3.53 -11.76 7.93
N SER A 20 4.20 -11.94 6.79
CA SER A 20 3.54 -12.14 5.51
C SER A 20 4.17 -13.28 4.74
N THR A 21 3.35 -14.04 4.00
CA THR A 21 3.87 -14.96 2.98
C THR A 21 4.02 -14.18 1.68
N VAL A 22 5.26 -13.94 1.27
CA VAL A 22 5.58 -13.14 0.07
C VAL A 22 5.26 -13.93 -1.20
N ARG A 23 5.75 -15.17 -1.27
CA ARG A 23 5.48 -16.07 -2.39
C ARG A 23 5.61 -17.52 -1.97
N ARG A 24 4.89 -18.39 -2.69
CA ARG A 24 5.09 -19.84 -2.65
C ARG A 24 5.88 -20.23 -3.89
N VAL A 25 6.93 -21.03 -3.71
CA VAL A 25 7.77 -21.52 -4.79
C VAL A 25 7.56 -23.03 -4.88
N ALA A 26 6.97 -23.48 -5.98
CA ALA A 26 6.82 -24.90 -6.25
C ALA A 26 8.18 -25.44 -6.73
N ALA A 27 8.72 -26.45 -6.01
CA ALA A 27 9.82 -27.33 -6.40
C ALA A 27 10.84 -26.70 -7.36
N SER A 28 11.83 -26.01 -6.80
CA SER A 28 12.79 -25.20 -7.55
C SER A 28 14.25 -25.54 -7.22
N GLY A 29 14.51 -26.72 -6.66
CA GLY A 29 15.84 -27.12 -6.17
C GLY A 29 16.36 -26.28 -5.00
N ILE A 30 15.49 -25.49 -4.35
CA ILE A 30 15.83 -24.71 -3.13
C ILE A 30 15.80 -25.62 -1.90
N ASP A 31 14.77 -26.48 -1.80
CA ASP A 31 14.73 -27.54 -0.81
C ASP A 31 15.50 -28.76 -1.34
N PRO A 32 16.38 -29.40 -0.54
CA PRO A 32 17.12 -30.58 -0.97
C PRO A 32 16.24 -31.77 -1.40
N ASP A 33 15.01 -31.86 -0.86
CA ASP A 33 14.03 -32.89 -1.21
C ASP A 33 13.01 -32.39 -2.26
N ASP A 34 13.30 -31.25 -2.90
CA ASP A 34 12.49 -30.56 -3.90
C ASP A 34 11.02 -30.30 -3.49
N ARG A 35 10.79 -30.12 -2.18
CA ARG A 35 9.47 -29.78 -1.67
C ARG A 35 9.11 -28.32 -1.96
N PRO A 36 7.81 -27.98 -2.05
CA PRO A 36 7.38 -26.58 -2.15
C PRO A 36 7.84 -25.78 -0.93
N VAL A 37 8.38 -24.59 -1.18
CA VAL A 37 8.86 -23.68 -0.14
C VAL A 37 8.05 -22.38 -0.13
N ALA A 38 8.09 -21.65 0.98
CA ALA A 38 7.47 -20.34 1.10
C ALA A 38 8.51 -19.30 1.54
N GLU A 39 8.52 -18.16 0.87
CA GLU A 39 9.27 -16.99 1.32
C GLU A 39 8.38 -16.21 2.29
N LEU A 40 8.89 -16.02 3.50
CA LEU A 40 8.23 -15.25 4.55
C LEU A 40 8.96 -13.93 4.76
N GLU A 41 8.21 -12.85 4.92
CA GLU A 41 8.72 -11.56 5.38
C GLU A 41 8.25 -11.34 6.82
N LEU A 42 9.18 -10.95 7.68
CA LEU A 42 8.97 -10.69 9.09
C LEU A 42 9.52 -9.31 9.45
N GLU A 43 8.70 -8.46 10.05
CA GLU A 43 9.15 -7.25 10.72
C GLU A 43 9.06 -7.46 12.23
N VAL A 44 10.17 -7.23 12.94
CA VAL A 44 10.28 -7.41 14.40
C VAL A 44 10.63 -6.08 15.05
N GLU A 45 9.99 -5.78 16.17
CA GLU A 45 10.30 -4.66 17.06
C GLU A 45 10.99 -5.17 18.33
N ASP A 46 11.73 -4.28 19.00
CA ASP A 46 12.34 -4.49 20.32
C ASP A 46 13.36 -5.64 20.43
N ALA A 47 13.83 -6.17 19.29
CA ALA A 47 14.85 -7.22 19.24
C ALA A 47 16.23 -6.67 18.88
N ASP A 48 17.27 -7.23 19.49
CA ASP A 48 18.63 -7.12 18.97
C ASP A 48 18.76 -7.95 17.68
N GLU A 49 19.36 -7.35 16.65
CA GLU A 49 19.49 -7.95 15.33
C GLU A 49 20.29 -9.26 15.36
N HIS A 50 21.41 -9.28 16.10
CA HIS A 50 22.26 -10.47 16.18
C HIS A 50 21.58 -11.59 16.95
N ALA A 51 20.91 -11.27 18.06
CA ALA A 51 20.15 -12.23 18.84
C ALA A 51 18.98 -12.82 18.02
N LEU A 52 18.27 -12.00 17.25
CA LEU A 52 17.18 -12.45 16.39
C LEU A 52 17.66 -13.38 15.27
N ILE A 53 18.77 -13.02 14.60
CA ILE A 53 19.38 -13.86 13.57
C ILE A 53 19.78 -15.20 14.19
N ALA A 54 20.49 -15.19 15.31
CA ALA A 54 20.92 -16.41 16.00
C ALA A 54 19.75 -17.29 16.46
N ALA A 55 18.60 -16.69 16.83
CA ALA A 55 17.41 -17.43 17.25
C ALA A 55 16.67 -18.12 16.10
N LEU A 56 16.82 -17.62 14.87
CA LEU A 56 16.17 -18.15 13.67
C LEU A 56 17.11 -19.01 12.81
N ASP A 57 18.41 -18.76 12.89
CA ASP A 57 19.43 -19.52 12.18
C ASP A 57 19.49 -20.98 12.69
N GLY A 58 19.57 -21.92 11.76
CA GLY A 58 19.53 -23.36 12.07
C GLY A 58 18.18 -23.90 12.55
N LEU A 59 17.10 -23.10 12.55
CA LEU A 59 15.77 -23.60 12.89
C LEU A 59 15.33 -24.67 11.86
N PRO A 60 14.89 -25.88 12.29
CA PRO A 60 14.44 -26.90 11.36
C PRO A 60 13.36 -26.39 10.41
N GLY A 61 13.58 -26.54 9.10
CA GLY A 61 12.65 -26.08 8.05
C GLY A 61 12.79 -24.60 7.64
N VAL A 62 13.73 -23.85 8.23
CA VAL A 62 14.22 -22.59 7.67
C VAL A 62 15.40 -22.91 6.75
N LEU A 63 15.24 -22.67 5.45
CA LEU A 63 16.26 -22.99 4.45
C LEU A 63 17.27 -21.86 4.24
N ALA A 64 16.83 -20.62 4.40
CA ALA A 64 17.65 -19.43 4.26
C ALA A 64 17.08 -18.29 5.10
N LEU A 65 17.97 -17.48 5.68
CA LEU A 65 17.63 -16.25 6.37
C LEU A 65 18.35 -15.09 5.68
N ARG A 66 17.60 -14.02 5.37
CA ARG A 66 18.15 -12.81 4.76
C ARG A 66 17.64 -11.60 5.50
N LEU A 67 18.54 -10.86 6.15
CA LEU A 67 18.23 -9.56 6.72
C LEU A 67 17.95 -8.55 5.60
N THR A 68 16.86 -7.80 5.74
CA THR A 68 16.44 -6.79 4.77
C THR A 68 16.16 -5.46 5.46
N ARG A 69 15.99 -4.40 4.66
CA ARG A 69 15.46 -3.13 5.16
C ARG A 69 13.93 -3.20 5.14
N PRO A 70 13.23 -2.66 6.15
CA PRO A 70 11.77 -2.62 6.17
C PRO A 70 11.21 -1.96 4.91
N LEU A 71 10.08 -2.44 4.41
CA LEU A 71 9.43 -1.85 3.22
C LEU A 71 9.06 -0.39 3.48
N GLY A 72 8.73 -0.02 4.72
CA GLY A 72 8.51 1.37 5.10
C GLY A 72 9.75 2.27 4.93
N LYS A 73 10.96 1.73 5.10
CA LYS A 73 12.21 2.48 4.90
C LYS A 73 12.58 2.64 3.43
N VAL A 74 12.27 1.64 2.60
CA VAL A 74 12.64 1.63 1.17
C VAL A 74 11.57 2.27 0.30
N PHE A 75 10.31 1.85 0.46
CA PHE A 75 9.17 2.26 -0.36
C PHE A 75 8.25 3.27 0.33
N GLY A 76 8.32 3.40 1.65
CA GLY A 76 7.59 4.44 2.38
C GLY A 76 6.07 4.31 2.32
N LYS A 77 5.37 5.44 2.33
CA LYS A 77 3.90 5.52 2.21
C LYS A 77 3.45 5.20 0.79
N ARG A 78 2.22 4.72 0.59
CA ARG A 78 1.70 4.38 -0.75
C ARG A 78 0.48 5.22 -1.09
N VAL A 79 0.53 5.86 -2.24
CA VAL A 79 -0.65 6.37 -2.96
C VAL A 79 -1.10 5.30 -3.93
N ILE A 80 -2.38 4.91 -3.86
CA ILE A 80 -2.96 3.91 -4.76
C ILE A 80 -3.81 4.60 -5.81
N VAL A 81 -3.71 4.21 -7.07
CA VAL A 81 -4.51 4.76 -8.17
C VAL A 81 -5.25 3.63 -8.89
N VAL A 82 -6.59 3.75 -8.97
CA VAL A 82 -7.48 2.75 -9.57
C VAL A 82 -8.41 3.43 -10.58
N GLY A 83 -8.60 2.80 -11.75
CA GLY A 83 -9.63 3.20 -12.71
C GLY A 83 -9.21 2.99 -14.17
N GLY A 84 -9.72 3.82 -15.08
CA GLY A 84 -9.47 3.70 -16.51
C GLY A 84 -8.00 4.00 -16.86
N GLY A 85 -7.35 3.13 -17.65
CA GLY A 85 -5.90 3.16 -17.87
C GLY A 85 -5.32 4.52 -18.31
N ALA A 86 -6.03 5.25 -19.19
CA ALA A 86 -5.59 6.58 -19.63
C ALA A 86 -5.60 7.60 -18.49
N GLN A 87 -6.65 7.61 -17.65
CA GLN A 87 -6.76 8.53 -16.53
C GLN A 87 -5.81 8.15 -15.39
N VAL A 88 -5.66 6.84 -15.13
CA VAL A 88 -4.67 6.31 -14.19
C VAL A 88 -3.26 6.77 -14.56
N ALA A 89 -2.89 6.71 -15.84
CA ALA A 89 -1.57 7.17 -16.30
C ALA A 89 -1.34 8.67 -16.08
N GLN A 90 -2.37 9.50 -16.29
CA GLN A 90 -2.27 10.94 -16.05
C GLN A 90 -2.15 11.27 -14.55
N VAL A 91 -2.90 10.59 -13.70
CA VAL A 91 -2.74 10.71 -12.24
C VAL A 91 -1.35 10.26 -11.81
N ALA A 92 -0.86 9.13 -12.34
CA ALA A 92 0.47 8.63 -12.05
C ALA A 92 1.57 9.64 -12.42
N LEU A 93 1.44 10.34 -13.55
CA LEU A 93 2.39 11.38 -13.97
C LEU A 93 2.55 12.46 -12.88
N GLY A 94 1.44 13.01 -12.38
CA GLY A 94 1.48 14.06 -11.36
C GLY A 94 1.96 13.54 -10.00
N ALA A 95 1.49 12.35 -9.62
CA ALA A 95 1.87 11.72 -8.36
C ALA A 95 3.36 11.36 -8.34
N VAL A 96 3.89 10.72 -9.38
CA VAL A 96 5.32 10.37 -9.44
C VAL A 96 6.19 11.63 -9.44
N SER A 97 5.78 12.66 -10.19
CA SER A 97 6.52 13.94 -10.24
C SER A 97 6.58 14.63 -8.88
N GLU A 98 5.49 14.59 -8.10
CA GLU A 98 5.47 15.13 -6.75
C GLU A 98 6.25 14.26 -5.76
N ALA A 99 6.07 12.94 -5.86
CA ALA A 99 6.74 11.98 -4.98
C ALA A 99 8.26 12.07 -5.12
N ASP A 100 8.79 12.25 -6.33
CA ASP A 100 10.22 12.46 -6.57
C ASP A 100 10.77 13.64 -5.76
N ARG A 101 10.07 14.79 -5.78
CA ARG A 101 10.47 15.98 -5.04
C ARG A 101 10.52 15.74 -3.53
N HIS A 102 9.54 15.02 -2.98
CA HIS A 102 9.51 14.66 -1.56
C HIS A 102 10.57 13.61 -1.22
N ASN A 103 10.77 12.63 -2.09
CA ASN A 103 11.73 11.55 -1.91
C ASN A 103 13.18 12.05 -1.88
N LEU A 104 13.52 13.05 -2.70
CA LEU A 104 14.83 13.69 -2.67
C LEU A 104 15.15 14.37 -1.32
N ARG A 105 14.13 14.71 -0.52
CA ARG A 105 14.28 15.37 0.79
C ARG A 105 14.24 14.41 1.98
N GLY A 106 14.31 13.10 1.72
CA GLY A 106 14.42 12.06 2.75
C GLY A 106 13.10 11.37 3.11
N GLU A 107 11.95 11.87 2.62
CA GLU A 107 10.70 11.13 2.72
C GLU A 107 10.69 9.94 1.74
N ARG A 108 9.75 9.01 1.89
CA ARG A 108 9.53 7.94 0.92
C ARG A 108 8.04 7.79 0.65
N ILE A 109 7.66 7.99 -0.60
CA ILE A 109 6.29 7.84 -1.10
C ILE A 109 6.37 7.08 -2.42
N SER A 110 5.66 5.96 -2.50
CA SER A 110 5.46 5.21 -3.74
C SER A 110 4.08 5.46 -4.32
N VAL A 111 3.97 5.28 -5.64
CA VAL A 111 2.72 5.40 -6.39
C VAL A 111 2.46 4.06 -7.05
N ASP A 112 1.38 3.40 -6.65
CA ASP A 112 1.03 2.07 -7.10
C ASP A 112 -0.28 2.17 -7.88
N THR A 113 -0.31 1.62 -9.09
CA THR A 113 -1.44 1.80 -10.00
C THR A 113 -1.98 0.47 -10.52
N ILE A 114 -3.29 0.39 -10.71
CA ILE A 114 -3.91 -0.71 -11.43
C ILE A 114 -5.02 -0.20 -12.36
N PRO A 115 -4.92 -0.45 -13.69
CA PRO A 115 -6.01 -0.13 -14.60
C PRO A 115 -7.12 -1.17 -14.43
N LEU A 116 -8.32 -0.73 -14.05
CA LEU A 116 -9.50 -1.56 -13.84
C LEU A 116 -10.76 -0.85 -14.36
N VAL A 117 -11.68 -1.64 -14.91
CA VAL A 117 -13.01 -1.20 -15.35
C VAL A 117 -14.06 -2.18 -14.85
N GLY A 118 -15.31 -1.72 -14.76
CA GLY A 118 -16.43 -2.51 -14.23
C GLY A 118 -16.68 -2.23 -12.75
N GLU A 119 -17.96 -2.11 -12.38
CA GLU A 119 -18.39 -1.69 -11.05
C GLU A 119 -17.88 -2.63 -9.95
N ASP A 120 -18.15 -3.93 -10.08
CA ASP A 120 -17.76 -4.93 -9.07
C ASP A 120 -16.25 -5.04 -8.91
N ALA A 121 -15.50 -5.02 -10.02
CA ALA A 121 -14.05 -5.13 -10.00
C ALA A 121 -13.40 -3.92 -9.31
N ILE A 122 -13.89 -2.70 -9.62
CA ILE A 122 -13.42 -1.49 -8.95
C ILE A 122 -13.84 -1.50 -7.48
N ALA A 123 -15.08 -1.85 -7.15
CA ALA A 123 -15.54 -1.90 -5.76
C ALA A 123 -14.72 -2.89 -4.92
N ALA A 124 -14.41 -4.07 -5.46
CA ALA A 124 -13.53 -5.05 -4.83
C ALA A 124 -12.11 -4.50 -4.63
N ALA A 125 -11.54 -3.82 -5.64
CA ALA A 125 -10.23 -3.20 -5.54
C ALA A 125 -10.20 -2.09 -4.47
N VAL A 126 -11.25 -1.24 -4.41
CA VAL A 126 -11.38 -0.18 -3.40
C VAL A 126 -11.37 -0.77 -1.99
N ARG A 127 -12.14 -1.84 -1.74
CA ARG A 127 -12.15 -2.52 -0.42
C ARG A 127 -10.77 -3.08 -0.08
N ALA A 128 -10.13 -3.74 -1.04
CA ALA A 128 -8.81 -4.34 -0.86
C ALA A 128 -7.69 -3.32 -0.55
N VAL A 129 -7.89 -2.02 -0.81
CA VAL A 129 -6.93 -0.97 -0.41
C VAL A 129 -6.75 -0.93 1.10
N ALA A 130 -7.78 -1.25 1.89
CA ALA A 130 -7.69 -1.31 3.36
C ALA A 130 -6.66 -2.34 3.84
N ASP A 131 -6.47 -3.42 3.06
CA ASP A 131 -5.55 -4.51 3.39
C ASP A 131 -4.13 -4.25 2.86
N LEU A 132 -3.92 -3.19 2.07
CA LEU A 132 -2.61 -2.87 1.53
C LEU A 132 -1.71 -2.25 2.60
N PRO A 133 -0.59 -2.90 2.97
CA PRO A 133 0.32 -2.34 3.94
C PRO A 133 0.88 -1.02 3.40
N ARG A 134 0.95 -0.01 4.27
CA ARG A 134 1.46 1.35 3.98
C ARG A 134 0.57 2.19 3.06
N ALA A 135 -0.61 1.71 2.64
CA ALA A 135 -1.57 2.56 1.92
C ALA A 135 -2.01 3.74 2.80
N ARG A 136 -1.99 4.94 2.20
CA ARG A 136 -2.32 6.19 2.88
C ARG A 136 -3.34 7.04 2.15
N LEU A 137 -3.56 6.80 0.86
CA LEU A 137 -4.57 7.51 0.08
C LEU A 137 -4.92 6.71 -1.18
N LEU A 138 -6.18 6.79 -1.60
CA LEU A 138 -6.67 6.25 -2.88
C LEU A 138 -7.05 7.39 -3.84
N VAL A 139 -6.68 7.26 -5.11
CA VAL A 139 -7.18 8.09 -6.21
C VAL A 139 -8.04 7.25 -7.14
N LEU A 140 -9.29 7.65 -7.34
CA LEU A 140 -10.22 7.06 -8.31
C LEU A 140 -10.21 7.85 -9.61
N ALA A 141 -9.68 7.24 -10.67
CA ALA A 141 -9.43 7.84 -11.97
C ALA A 141 -10.37 7.28 -13.04
N GLY A 142 -11.54 7.91 -13.19
CA GLY A 142 -12.63 7.41 -14.04
C GLY A 142 -13.38 8.52 -14.77
N SER A 143 -14.18 8.14 -15.77
CA SER A 143 -15.17 9.02 -16.43
C SER A 143 -16.58 8.81 -15.88
N ILE A 144 -16.85 7.63 -15.34
CA ILE A 144 -18.08 7.28 -14.63
C ILE A 144 -17.81 6.25 -13.53
N MET A 145 -18.21 6.55 -12.29
CA MET A 145 -18.21 5.61 -11.18
C MET A 145 -19.37 5.91 -10.22
N GLY A 146 -20.00 4.87 -9.70
CA GLY A 146 -21.16 4.99 -8.81
C GLY A 146 -21.51 3.64 -8.16
N GLY A 147 -22.71 3.52 -7.62
CA GLY A 147 -23.25 2.24 -7.14
C GLY A 147 -22.37 1.62 -6.05
N GLU A 148 -21.99 0.36 -6.22
CA GLU A 148 -21.15 -0.38 -5.27
C GLU A 148 -19.76 0.25 -5.08
N ILE A 149 -19.22 0.97 -6.06
CA ILE A 149 -17.96 1.72 -5.89
C ILE A 149 -18.15 2.82 -4.85
N SER A 150 -19.31 3.49 -4.83
CA SER A 150 -19.60 4.55 -3.84
C SER A 150 -19.71 3.98 -2.44
N ARG A 151 -20.35 2.82 -2.29
CA ARG A 151 -20.44 2.12 -1.02
C ARG A 151 -19.05 1.67 -0.52
N ALA A 152 -18.26 1.06 -1.40
CA ALA A 152 -16.88 0.67 -1.08
C ALA A 152 -16.01 1.88 -0.69
N ALA A 153 -16.23 3.04 -1.30
CA ALA A 153 -15.53 4.27 -0.95
C ALA A 153 -15.86 4.76 0.46
N GLU A 154 -17.13 4.67 0.89
CA GLU A 154 -17.52 4.98 2.27
C GLU A 154 -16.89 4.01 3.28
N GLU A 155 -16.90 2.71 2.98
CA GLU A 155 -16.27 1.67 3.80
C GLU A 155 -14.75 1.92 3.96
N LEU A 156 -14.06 2.26 2.86
CA LEU A 156 -12.63 2.57 2.88
C LEU A 156 -12.31 3.86 3.67
N ARG A 157 -13.17 4.88 3.57
CA ARG A 157 -13.00 6.11 4.35
C ARG A 157 -13.25 5.89 5.84
N ALA A 158 -14.17 4.99 6.19
CA ALA A 158 -14.45 4.62 7.58
C ALA A 158 -13.24 3.97 8.27
N VAL A 159 -12.36 3.29 7.53
CA VAL A 159 -11.09 2.76 8.06
C VAL A 159 -9.95 3.79 8.04
N GLY A 160 -10.23 5.04 7.66
CA GLY A 160 -9.30 6.17 7.74
C GLY A 160 -8.43 6.39 6.52
N ILE A 161 -8.70 5.72 5.38
CA ILE A 161 -7.99 5.97 4.12
C ILE A 161 -8.77 6.99 3.29
N PRO A 162 -8.24 8.23 3.11
CA PRO A 162 -8.92 9.25 2.32
C PRO A 162 -8.93 8.92 0.83
N ILE A 163 -9.92 9.48 0.13
CA ILE A 163 -10.11 9.25 -1.30
C ILE A 163 -10.18 10.58 -2.05
N ILE A 164 -9.41 10.68 -3.13
CA ILE A 164 -9.54 11.70 -4.17
C ILE A 164 -10.20 11.06 -5.39
N ALA A 165 -11.21 11.69 -5.98
CA ALA A 165 -11.77 11.24 -7.25
C ALA A 165 -11.58 12.30 -8.32
N LEU A 166 -11.44 11.87 -9.58
CA LEU A 166 -11.59 12.79 -10.69
C LEU A 166 -13.03 13.31 -10.78
N ASN A 167 -13.20 14.50 -11.33
CA ASN A 167 -14.53 15.03 -11.62
C ASN A 167 -15.17 14.21 -12.74
N MET A 168 -16.10 13.33 -12.36
CA MET A 168 -16.66 12.29 -13.24
C MET A 168 -18.16 12.11 -13.04
N VAL A 169 -18.81 11.38 -13.94
CA VAL A 169 -20.23 11.03 -13.85
C VAL A 169 -20.47 9.98 -12.76
N GLY A 170 -21.66 9.98 -12.18
CA GLY A 170 -22.09 8.99 -11.19
C GLY A 170 -22.01 9.51 -9.74
N SER A 171 -22.39 8.65 -8.80
CA SER A 171 -22.53 9.04 -7.39
C SER A 171 -21.20 9.26 -6.69
N ILE A 172 -20.08 8.68 -7.16
CA ILE A 172 -18.81 8.61 -6.42
C ILE A 172 -18.32 9.96 -5.89
N THR A 173 -18.56 11.04 -6.63
CA THR A 173 -18.11 12.40 -6.29
C THR A 173 -18.70 12.94 -4.99
N LYS A 174 -19.77 12.32 -4.48
CA LYS A 174 -20.40 12.64 -3.18
C LYS A 174 -19.86 11.82 -2.02
N HIS A 175 -19.08 10.77 -2.29
CA HIS A 175 -18.65 9.78 -1.29
C HIS A 175 -17.14 9.81 -1.03
N VAL A 176 -16.42 10.76 -1.63
CA VAL A 176 -14.96 10.94 -1.49
C VAL A 176 -14.60 12.21 -0.72
N ASP A 177 -13.35 12.34 -0.30
CA ASP A 177 -12.89 13.51 0.46
C ASP A 177 -12.67 14.74 -0.43
N LEU A 178 -12.22 14.53 -1.68
CA LEU A 178 -11.92 15.60 -2.61
C LEU A 178 -12.22 15.21 -4.06
N VAL A 179 -12.71 16.17 -4.85
CA VAL A 179 -12.93 16.01 -6.29
C VAL A 179 -12.04 16.98 -7.05
N VAL A 180 -11.26 16.46 -8.00
CA VAL A 180 -10.29 17.25 -8.79
C VAL A 180 -10.53 16.99 -10.28
N SER A 181 -10.63 18.03 -11.10
CA SER A 181 -10.92 17.90 -12.52
C SER A 181 -9.69 17.52 -13.34
N ASP A 182 -8.54 18.11 -13.03
CA ASP A 182 -7.29 17.80 -13.70
C ASP A 182 -6.63 16.53 -13.10
N PRO A 183 -6.39 15.48 -13.90
CA PRO A 183 -5.85 14.23 -13.38
C PRO A 183 -4.41 14.35 -12.89
N VAL A 184 -3.58 15.20 -13.51
CA VAL A 184 -2.19 15.41 -13.07
C VAL A 184 -2.18 16.09 -11.71
N GLN A 185 -2.99 17.13 -11.53
CA GLN A 185 -3.18 17.82 -10.27
C GLN A 185 -3.72 16.88 -9.19
N ALA A 186 -4.67 16.00 -9.51
CA ALA A 186 -5.17 15.00 -8.56
C ALA A 186 -4.03 14.11 -8.02
N GLY A 187 -3.11 13.68 -8.90
CA GLY A 187 -1.92 12.94 -8.52
C GLY A 187 -0.95 13.74 -7.63
N THR A 188 -0.69 15.00 -7.98
CA THR A 188 0.12 15.90 -7.15
C THR A 188 -0.49 16.10 -5.75
N MET A 189 -1.78 16.42 -5.69
CA MET A 189 -2.49 16.64 -4.42
C MET A 189 -2.55 15.37 -3.56
N ALA A 190 -2.67 14.20 -4.19
CA ALA A 190 -2.61 12.91 -3.51
C ALA A 190 -1.29 12.72 -2.75
N VAL A 191 -0.16 13.05 -3.38
CA VAL A 191 1.16 12.95 -2.72
C VAL A 191 1.33 14.02 -1.66
N MET A 192 0.95 15.27 -1.95
CA MET A 192 1.00 16.35 -0.97
C MET A 192 0.17 16.04 0.28
N ALA A 193 -0.96 15.34 0.14
CA ALA A 193 -1.82 14.95 1.25
C ALA A 193 -1.20 13.88 2.18
N VAL A 194 -0.28 13.06 1.67
CA VAL A 194 0.37 12.01 2.48
C VAL A 194 1.77 12.41 2.94
N ALA A 195 2.35 13.47 2.37
CA ALA A 195 3.67 13.96 2.71
C ALA A 195 3.68 14.75 4.02
N ASP A 196 4.59 14.42 4.94
CA ASP A 196 4.72 15.10 6.23
C ASP A 196 5.30 16.52 6.08
N THR A 197 6.03 16.77 4.99
CA THR A 197 6.67 18.06 4.73
C THR A 197 5.80 19.04 3.94
N ALA A 198 4.60 18.62 3.50
CA ALA A 198 3.68 19.49 2.77
C ALA A 198 2.78 20.24 3.76
N THR A 199 2.50 21.51 3.46
CA THR A 199 1.49 22.30 4.20
C THR A 199 0.05 21.99 3.78
N PHE A 200 -0.10 21.13 2.77
CA PHE A 200 -1.40 20.74 2.23
C PHE A 200 -2.11 19.81 3.21
N ASP A 201 -3.27 20.24 3.68
CA ASP A 201 -4.12 19.47 4.58
C ASP A 201 -5.41 19.11 3.85
N LEU A 202 -5.56 17.83 3.52
CA LEU A 202 -6.73 17.31 2.82
C LEU A 202 -8.01 17.52 3.64
N ALA A 203 -7.95 17.46 4.97
CA ALA A 203 -9.11 17.68 5.82
C ALA A 203 -9.66 19.11 5.67
N ARG A 204 -8.78 20.09 5.46
CA ARG A 204 -9.18 21.49 5.17
C ARG A 204 -9.75 21.69 3.76
N GLN A 205 -9.49 20.76 2.84
CA GLN A 205 -10.01 20.84 1.47
C GLN A 205 -11.28 20.00 1.26
N ARG A 206 -11.77 19.30 2.29
CA ARG A 206 -12.94 18.41 2.16
C ARG A 206 -14.16 19.12 1.58
N GLY A 207 -14.78 18.49 0.59
CA GLY A 207 -15.97 19.00 -0.10
C GLY A 207 -15.71 20.09 -1.14
N ARG A 208 -14.46 20.52 -1.35
CA ARG A 208 -14.09 21.45 -2.43
C ARG A 208 -13.97 20.69 -3.76
N ARG A 209 -14.14 21.43 -4.86
CA ARG A 209 -13.93 20.96 -6.23
C ARG A 209 -12.90 21.86 -6.90
N TYR A 210 -11.92 21.25 -7.57
CA TYR A 210 -10.86 21.92 -8.32
C TYR A 210 -10.94 21.58 -9.80
#